data_AF-A0A315QQJ6-F1
#
_entry.id   AF-A0A315QQJ6-F1
#
_cell.length_a   1.000
_cell.length_b   1.000
_cell.length_c   1.000
_cell.angle_alpha   90.00
_cell.angle_beta   90.00
_cell.angle_gamma   90.00
#
_symmetry.space_group_name_H-M   'P 1'
#
loop_
_entity.id
_entity.type
_entity.pdbx_description
1 polymer ?
#
loop_
_entity_poly.entity_id
_entity_poly.type
_entity_poly.pdbx_seq_one_letter_code
_entity_poly.pdbx_strand_id
1 'polypeptide(L)'
;MIFGYNPEAILRAFLVQQIEKIPTRADLVSKIDRSPYLRYVCGFSTTGRVPSEATFSRYYKRLSETDGLELLMNDLLDQSIELNLLDTDTGLAGRYMLQLKLNQNYRLL
;
A
#
# COMPACT_ATOMS: atom_id res chain seq x y z
N MET A 1 -10.03 -10.48 -14.28
CA MET A 1 -10.50 -9.09 -14.12
C MET A 1 -11.84 -9.12 -13.36
N ILE A 2 -11.89 -8.83 -12.05
CA ILE A 2 -13.11 -9.12 -11.24
C ILE A 2 -13.82 -7.90 -10.61
N PHE A 3 -13.32 -6.65 -10.71
CA PHE A 3 -14.01 -5.55 -9.99
C PHE A 3 -14.22 -4.21 -10.71
N GLY A 4 -14.03 -4.10 -12.03
CA GLY A 4 -14.46 -2.91 -12.79
C GLY A 4 -13.77 -1.58 -12.42
N TYR A 5 -12.84 -1.58 -11.44
CA TYR A 5 -12.03 -0.44 -11.03
C TYR A 5 -10.54 -0.70 -11.32
N ASN A 6 -9.82 0.36 -11.66
CA ASN A 6 -8.37 0.30 -11.84
C ASN A 6 -7.69 -0.08 -10.50
N PRO A 7 -6.97 -1.21 -10.41
CA PRO A 7 -6.26 -1.61 -9.19
C PRO A 7 -5.26 -0.57 -8.68
N GLU A 8 -4.63 0.17 -9.58
CA GLU A 8 -3.71 1.25 -9.22
C GLU A 8 -4.42 2.36 -8.45
N ALA A 9 -5.65 2.70 -8.86
CA ALA A 9 -6.43 3.73 -8.19
C ALA A 9 -6.84 3.31 -6.77
N ILE A 10 -7.16 2.03 -6.59
CA ILE A 10 -7.43 1.44 -5.28
C ILE A 10 -6.18 1.48 -4.40
N LEU A 11 -5.00 1.14 -4.96
CA LEU A 11 -3.74 1.17 -4.22
C LEU A 11 -3.38 2.60 -3.77
N ARG A 12 -3.51 3.58 -4.67
CA ARG A 12 -3.32 5.01 -4.35
C ARG A 12 -4.26 5.46 -3.23
N ALA A 13 -5.51 5.02 -3.24
CA ALA A 13 -6.46 5.31 -2.17
C ALA A 13 -6.06 4.69 -0.81
N PHE A 14 -5.48 3.49 -0.79
CA PHE A 14 -4.92 2.93 0.43
C PHE A 14 -3.72 3.73 0.95
N LEU A 15 -2.86 4.22 0.07
CA LEU A 15 -1.75 5.11 0.47
C LEU A 15 -2.27 6.42 1.07
N VAL A 16 -3.26 7.05 0.44
CA VAL A 16 -3.94 8.24 0.98
C VAL A 16 -4.50 7.95 2.38
N GLN A 17 -5.15 6.80 2.57
CA GLN A 17 -5.67 6.42 3.88
C GLN A 17 -4.58 6.36 4.96
N GLN A 18 -3.40 5.79 4.65
CA GLN A 18 -2.29 5.72 5.60
C GLN A 18 -1.66 7.10 5.86
N ILE A 19 -1.39 7.86 4.80
CA ILE A 19 -0.74 9.18 4.88
C ILE A 19 -1.61 10.18 5.65
N GLU A 20 -2.91 10.23 5.35
CA GLU A 20 -3.86 11.13 6.02
C GLU A 20 -4.43 10.56 7.33
N LYS A 21 -4.00 9.36 7.74
CA LYS A 21 -4.46 8.67 8.95
C LYS A 21 -5.99 8.54 9.02
N ILE A 22 -6.62 8.20 7.90
CA ILE A 22 -8.09 8.04 7.82
C ILE A 22 -8.48 6.73 8.53
N PRO A 23 -9.33 6.78 9.57
CA PRO A 23 -9.43 5.68 10.52
C PRO A 23 -10.16 4.45 9.97
N THR A 24 -11.19 4.64 9.13
CA THR A 24 -11.99 3.51 8.60
C THR A 24 -12.09 3.52 7.08
N ARG A 25 -12.49 2.38 6.48
CA ARG A 25 -12.75 2.30 5.04
C ARG A 25 -13.99 3.11 4.64
N ALA A 26 -15.00 3.16 5.50
CA ALA A 26 -16.17 4.02 5.30
C ALA A 26 -15.77 5.51 5.23
N ASP A 27 -14.88 5.96 6.14
CA ASP A 27 -14.35 7.32 6.12
C ASP A 27 -13.54 7.60 4.86
N LEU A 28 -12.72 6.63 4.41
CA LEU A 28 -11.99 6.75 3.14
C LEU A 28 -12.95 6.96 1.97
N VAL A 29 -13.97 6.12 1.84
CA VAL A 29 -14.97 6.22 0.75
C VAL A 29 -15.65 7.59 0.80
N SER A 30 -16.13 8.01 1.96
CA SER A 30 -16.79 9.31 2.16
C SER A 30 -15.88 10.48 1.80
N LYS A 31 -14.60 10.42 2.19
CA LYS A 31 -13.62 11.49 1.95
C LYS A 31 -13.27 11.60 0.46
N ILE A 32 -13.05 10.48 -0.22
CA ILE A 32 -12.82 10.47 -1.68
C ILE A 32 -14.07 10.95 -2.41
N ASP A 33 -15.25 10.48 -2.02
CA ASP A 33 -16.51 10.81 -2.69
C ASP A 33 -16.74 12.33 -2.73
N ARG A 34 -16.46 13.00 -1.60
CA ARG A 34 -16.66 14.45 -1.39
C ARG A 34 -15.51 15.33 -1.89
N SER A 35 -14.36 14.77 -2.22
CA SER A 35 -13.16 15.53 -2.57
C SER A 35 -12.75 15.28 -4.03
N PRO A 36 -13.05 16.23 -4.95
CA PRO A 36 -12.57 16.16 -6.33
C PRO A 36 -11.04 16.02 -6.42
N TYR A 37 -10.32 16.66 -5.50
CA TYR A 37 -8.87 16.52 -5.38
C TYR A 37 -8.46 15.08 -5.09
N LEU A 38 -9.06 14.42 -4.10
CA LEU A 38 -8.71 13.04 -3.78
C LEU A 38 -9.13 12.06 -4.89
N ARG A 39 -10.24 12.31 -5.59
CA ARG A 39 -10.60 11.56 -6.80
C ARG A 39 -9.50 11.65 -7.84
N TYR A 40 -9.03 12.84 -8.13
CA TYR A 40 -7.94 13.07 -9.09
C TYR A 40 -6.63 12.39 -8.64
N VAL A 41 -6.19 12.61 -7.41
CA VAL A 41 -4.95 12.02 -6.85
C VAL A 41 -4.98 10.50 -6.88
N CYS A 42 -6.13 9.90 -6.55
CA CYS A 42 -6.29 8.46 -6.61
C CYS A 42 -6.49 7.94 -8.04
N GLY A 43 -6.81 8.78 -9.03
CA GLY A 43 -7.11 8.35 -10.40
C GLY A 43 -8.53 7.81 -10.59
N PHE A 44 -9.49 8.23 -9.76
CA PHE A 44 -10.91 7.99 -9.99
C PHE A 44 -11.52 9.07 -10.88
N SER A 45 -12.57 8.71 -11.61
CA SER A 45 -13.37 9.68 -12.37
C SER A 45 -13.98 10.74 -11.44
N THR A 46 -13.99 11.99 -11.92
CA THR A 46 -14.55 13.15 -11.21
C THR A 46 -16.07 13.08 -11.08
N THR A 47 -16.75 12.38 -11.98
CA THR A 47 -18.22 12.23 -11.99
C THR A 47 -18.70 10.79 -11.80
N GLY A 48 -17.77 9.83 -11.72
CA GLY A 48 -18.07 8.41 -11.56
C GLY A 48 -18.36 7.99 -10.12
N ARG A 49 -18.94 6.80 -9.95
CA ARG A 49 -19.08 6.17 -8.64
C ARG A 49 -17.71 5.81 -8.08
N VAL A 50 -17.49 6.09 -6.80
CA VAL A 50 -16.35 5.58 -6.05
C VAL A 50 -16.59 4.13 -5.65
N PRO A 51 -15.53 3.31 -5.48
CA PRO A 51 -15.66 1.97 -4.95
C PRO A 51 -16.31 1.99 -3.56
N SER A 52 -17.20 1.03 -3.31
CA SER A 52 -17.79 0.85 -1.98
C SER A 52 -16.75 0.36 -0.96
N GLU A 53 -17.03 0.53 0.33
CA GLU A 53 -16.23 -0.03 1.41
C GLU A 53 -15.99 -1.53 1.22
N ALA A 54 -17.04 -2.30 0.92
CA ALA A 54 -16.91 -3.73 0.66
C ALA A 54 -15.95 -4.04 -0.51
N THR A 55 -15.88 -3.16 -1.51
CA THR A 55 -14.93 -3.29 -2.61
C THR A 55 -13.51 -3.06 -2.13
N PHE A 56 -13.25 -1.98 -1.38
CA PHE A 56 -11.95 -1.77 -0.74
C PHE A 56 -11.53 -2.94 0.14
N SER A 57 -12.41 -3.44 1.01
CA SER A 57 -12.10 -4.58 1.89
C SER A 57 -11.74 -5.84 1.12
N ARG A 58 -12.41 -6.15 0.00
CA ARG A 58 -12.05 -7.30 -0.86
C ARG A 58 -10.68 -7.12 -1.53
N TYR A 59 -10.37 -5.91 -2.00
CA TYR A 59 -9.05 -5.62 -2.57
C TYR A 59 -7.95 -5.72 -1.52
N TYR A 60 -8.19 -5.18 -0.33
CA TYR A 60 -7.25 -5.25 0.78
C TYR A 60 -6.95 -6.71 1.15
N LYS A 61 -7.99 -7.54 1.28
CA LYS A 61 -7.83 -8.98 1.57
C LYS A 61 -6.91 -9.66 0.55
N ARG A 62 -7.14 -9.44 -0.75
CA ARG A 62 -6.29 -10.00 -1.81
C ARG A 62 -4.86 -9.48 -1.75
N LEU A 63 -4.68 -8.18 -1.46
CA LEU A 63 -3.35 -7.59 -1.32
C LEU A 63 -2.60 -8.22 -0.14
N SER A 64 -3.28 -8.46 0.98
CA SER A 64 -2.71 -9.09 2.18
C SER A 64 -2.43 -10.59 2.02
N GLU A 65 -2.98 -11.23 0.99
CA GLU A 65 -2.69 -12.64 0.65
C GLU A 65 -1.41 -12.77 -0.18
N THR A 66 -0.72 -11.66 -0.48
CA THR A 66 0.52 -11.64 -1.26
C THR A 66 1.65 -10.95 -0.51
N ASP A 67 2.88 -11.42 -0.73
CA ASP A 67 4.08 -10.79 -0.15
C ASP A 67 4.56 -9.57 -0.96
N GLY A 68 3.80 -9.15 -2.00
CA GLY A 68 4.25 -8.14 -2.96
C GLY A 68 4.57 -6.78 -2.35
N LEU A 69 3.84 -6.36 -1.31
CA LEU A 69 4.10 -5.10 -0.62
C LEU A 69 5.37 -5.17 0.22
N GLU A 70 5.64 -6.32 0.86
CA GLU A 70 6.88 -6.55 1.61
C GLU A 70 8.09 -6.54 0.67
N LEU A 71 8.00 -7.25 -0.45
CA LEU A 71 9.06 -7.27 -1.47
C LEU A 71 9.34 -5.88 -2.05
N LEU A 72 8.29 -5.12 -2.39
CA LEU A 72 8.44 -3.75 -2.89
C LEU A 72 9.08 -2.83 -1.85
N MET A 73 8.66 -2.94 -0.60
CA MET A 73 9.25 -2.15 0.48
C MET A 73 10.73 -2.49 0.68
N ASN A 74 11.09 -3.77 0.63
CA ASN A 74 12.49 -4.20 0.75
C ASN A 74 13.34 -3.63 -0.39
N ASP A 75 12.86 -3.70 -1.64
CA ASP A 75 13.55 -3.10 -2.80
C ASP A 75 13.74 -1.58 -2.63
N LEU A 76 12.72 -0.87 -2.15
CA LEU A 76 12.81 0.57 -1.86
C LEU A 76 13.81 0.89 -0.73
N LEU A 77 13.88 0.04 0.30
CA LEU A 77 14.85 0.19 1.38
C LEU A 77 16.28 -0.04 0.87
N ASP A 78 16.50 -1.08 0.08
CA ASP A 78 17.80 -1.40 -0.53
C ASP A 78 18.29 -0.23 -1.40
N GLN A 79 17.43 0.31 -2.26
CA GLN A 79 17.73 1.49 -3.08
C GLN A 79 18.05 2.72 -2.20
N SER A 80 17.28 2.92 -1.12
CA SER A 80 17.49 4.07 -0.23
C SER A 80 18.82 3.98 0.55
N ILE A 81 19.24 2.77 0.91
CA ILE A 81 20.55 2.51 1.53
C ILE A 81 21.68 2.75 0.53
N GLU A 82 21.56 2.23 -0.69
CA GLU A 82 22.55 2.45 -1.76
C GLU A 82 22.74 3.94 -2.06
N LEU A 83 21.64 4.70 -2.06
CA LEU A 83 21.64 6.15 -2.26
C LEU A 83 22.09 6.95 -1.02
N ASN A 84 22.46 6.30 0.09
CA ASN A 84 22.77 6.92 1.38
C ASN A 84 21.66 7.87 1.89
N LEU A 85 20.40 7.55 1.59
CA LEU A 85 19.22 8.27 2.10
C LEU A 85 18.82 7.79 3.50
N LEU A 86 19.22 6.58 3.88
CA LEU A 86 18.93 5.95 5.17
C LEU A 86 20.21 5.34 5.77
N ASP A 87 20.48 5.63 7.05
CA ASP A 87 21.54 4.96 7.80
C ASP A 87 21.06 3.60 8.31
N THR A 88 21.85 2.56 8.04
CA THR A 88 21.61 1.17 8.49
C THR A 88 21.70 0.99 10.00
N ASP A 89 22.23 1.98 10.72
CA ASP A 89 22.28 2.01 12.19
C ASP A 89 20.92 2.33 12.82
N THR A 90 19.95 2.78 12.03
CA THR A 90 18.57 2.90 12.49
C THR A 90 17.99 1.48 12.67
N GLY A 91 17.61 1.14 13.90
CA GLY A 91 17.17 -0.22 14.30
C GLY A 91 16.00 -0.84 13.51
N LEU A 92 15.39 -0.10 12.57
CA LEU A 92 14.46 -0.64 11.58
C LEU A 92 15.18 -1.47 10.51
N ALA A 93 16.29 -0.97 9.94
CA ALA A 93 17.06 -1.68 8.92
C ALA A 93 17.64 -2.98 9.49
N GLY A 94 18.18 -2.93 10.73
CA GLY A 94 18.66 -4.13 11.42
C GLY A 94 17.59 -5.20 11.64
N ARG A 95 16.34 -4.82 11.95
CA ARG A 95 15.21 -5.75 12.10
C ARG A 95 14.75 -6.34 10.77
N TYR A 96 14.67 -5.53 9.71
CA TYR A 96 14.32 -6.00 8.37
C TYR A 96 15.39 -6.92 7.76
N MET A 97 16.67 -6.60 7.94
CA MET A 97 17.78 -7.46 7.51
C MET A 97 17.82 -8.79 8.25
N LEU A 98 17.44 -8.82 9.54
CA LEU A 98 17.23 -10.06 10.31
C LEU A 98 16.06 -10.88 9.75
N GLN A 99 14.94 -10.24 9.43
CA GLN A 99 13.77 -10.91 8.84
C GLN A 99 14.11 -11.52 7.47
N LEU A 100 14.85 -10.80 6.61
CA LEU A 100 15.31 -11.30 5.32
C LEU A 100 16.26 -12.51 5.47
N LYS A 101 17.22 -12.46 6.41
CA LYS A 101 18.11 -13.60 6.71
C LYS A 101 17.36 -14.81 7.26
N LEU A 102 16.30 -14.61 8.05
CA LEU A 102 15.44 -15.68 8.52
C LEU A 102 14.63 -16.29 7.36
N ASN A 103 13.99 -15.46 6.54
CA ASN A 103 13.14 -15.90 5.43
C ASN A 103 13.93 -16.61 4.31
N GLN A 104 15.19 -16.25 4.06
CA GLN A 104 16.04 -17.00 3.13
C GLN A 104 16.48 -18.38 3.68
N ASN A 105 16.61 -18.54 5.00
CA ASN A 105 16.91 -19.84 5.61
C ASN A 105 15.71 -20.81 5.53
N TYR A 106 14.47 -20.32 5.52
CA TYR A 106 13.27 -21.15 5.35
C TYR A 106 12.97 -21.55 3.89
N ARG A 107 13.73 -21.05 2.90
CA ARG A 107 13.62 -21.48 1.49
C ARG A 107 14.60 -22.61 1.11
N LEU A 108 15.44 -23.07 2.04
CA LEU A 108 16.41 -24.16 1.85
C LEU A 108 16.07 -25.42 2.66
N LEU A 109 14.86 -25.51 3.21
CA LEU A 109 14.25 -26.70 3.81
C LEU A 109 12.89 -26.99 3.12
#